data_AF-A0A1W9PUX5-F1
#
_entry.id   AF-A0A1W9PUX5-F1
#
_cell.length_a   1.000
_cell.length_b   1.000
_cell.length_c   1.000
_cell.angle_alpha   90.00
_cell.angle_beta   90.00
_cell.angle_gamma   90.00
#
_symmetry.space_group_name_H-M   'P 1'
#
loop_
_entity.id
_entity.type
_entity.pdbx_description
1 polymer ?
#
loop_
_entity_poly.entity_id
_entity_poly.type
_entity_poly.pdbx_seq_one_letter_code
_entity_poly.pdbx_strand_id
1 'polypeptide(L)'
;MRSYVAKNPPKTYRKEAQQILAWLEKQEQKARQDIEQKKRIEEQKRKKQAELARLRMEIVKKLAATSGRYVEKKPYTITDTKTGLTWVMLDSQTMTGNCMDYKSAKEYVKNLKTGGYDDWRLPLPSELLVIYNDRPSFPAQGKTWYWTSEVFAAAWEKRVNAVKQTGAGIWKKWETGLNSCGAVRAVRP
;
A
#
# COMPACT_ATOMS: atom_id res chain seq x y z
N MET A 1 -19.41 20.29 -42.19
CA MET A 1 -18.38 19.94 -43.20
C MET A 1 -18.15 18.43 -43.32
N ARG A 2 -17.82 17.68 -42.24
CA ARG A 2 -17.69 16.20 -42.25
C ARG A 2 -18.92 15.46 -42.82
N SER A 3 -20.12 15.87 -42.43
CA SER A 3 -21.39 15.30 -42.90
C SER A 3 -21.65 15.52 -44.40
N TYR A 4 -21.05 16.55 -45.01
CA TYR A 4 -21.21 16.88 -46.42
C TYR A 4 -20.22 16.10 -47.30
N VAL A 5 -18.94 16.02 -46.88
CA VAL A 5 -17.89 15.25 -47.56
C VAL A 5 -18.17 13.74 -47.51
N ALA A 6 -18.75 13.25 -46.41
CA ALA A 6 -19.18 11.85 -46.31
C ALA A 6 -20.31 11.50 -47.29
N LYS A 7 -21.17 12.47 -47.66
CA LYS A 7 -22.34 12.26 -48.52
C LYS A 7 -22.05 12.51 -50.00
N ASN A 8 -21.14 13.42 -50.36
CA ASN A 8 -20.82 13.79 -51.74
C ASN A 8 -19.30 13.86 -52.04
N PRO A 9 -18.53 12.77 -51.90
CA PRO A 9 -17.12 12.79 -52.26
C PRO A 9 -16.93 12.84 -53.79
N PRO A 10 -16.07 13.72 -54.33
CA PRO A 10 -15.68 13.70 -55.74
C PRO A 10 -15.19 12.31 -56.15
N LYS A 11 -15.61 11.80 -57.33
CA LYS A 11 -15.33 10.42 -57.76
C LYS A 11 -13.84 10.05 -57.71
N THR A 12 -12.96 11.00 -58.00
CA THR A 12 -11.50 10.84 -58.03
C THR A 12 -10.87 10.53 -56.66
N TYR A 13 -11.42 11.05 -55.56
CA TYR A 13 -10.81 10.95 -54.21
C TYR A 13 -11.68 10.19 -53.20
N ARG A 14 -12.74 9.51 -53.66
CA ARG A 14 -13.76 8.88 -52.80
C ARG A 14 -13.20 7.84 -51.83
N LYS A 15 -12.27 7.00 -52.30
CA LYS A 15 -11.65 5.95 -51.46
C LYS A 15 -10.75 6.55 -50.37
N GLU A 16 -9.95 7.54 -50.72
CA GLU A 16 -9.05 8.24 -49.79
C GLU A 16 -9.83 9.00 -48.71
N ALA A 17 -10.89 9.72 -49.10
CA ALA A 17 -11.77 10.42 -48.16
C ALA A 17 -12.44 9.44 -47.16
N GLN A 18 -12.88 8.27 -47.64
CA GLN A 18 -13.45 7.22 -46.76
C GLN A 18 -12.42 6.66 -45.78
N GLN A 19 -11.18 6.41 -46.23
CA GLN A 19 -10.11 5.92 -45.37
C GLN A 19 -9.74 6.94 -44.29
N ILE A 20 -9.64 8.22 -44.64
CA ILE A 20 -9.36 9.31 -43.69
C ILE A 20 -10.48 9.43 -42.65
N LEU A 21 -11.74 9.36 -43.06
CA LEU A 21 -12.88 9.40 -42.13
C LEU A 21 -12.89 8.20 -41.19
N ALA A 22 -12.70 6.99 -41.70
CA ALA A 22 -12.60 5.79 -40.87
C ALA A 22 -11.42 5.85 -39.88
N TRP A 23 -10.28 6.39 -40.32
CA TRP A 23 -9.14 6.63 -39.44
C TRP A 23 -9.46 7.66 -38.35
N LEU A 24 -10.07 8.79 -38.69
CA LEU A 24 -10.50 9.83 -37.74
C LEU A 24 -11.49 9.28 -36.71
N GLU A 25 -12.49 8.50 -37.16
CA GLU A 25 -13.47 7.85 -36.27
C GLU A 25 -12.77 6.89 -35.29
N LYS A 26 -11.82 6.08 -35.78
CA LYS A 26 -11.03 5.18 -34.93
C LYS A 26 -10.18 5.95 -33.91
N GLN A 27 -9.56 7.06 -34.30
CA GLN A 27 -8.81 7.92 -33.39
C GLN A 27 -9.73 8.55 -32.34
N GLU A 28 -10.91 9.03 -32.73
CA GLU A 28 -11.89 9.62 -31.81
C GLU A 28 -12.44 8.59 -30.82
N GLN A 29 -12.72 7.37 -31.28
CA GLN A 29 -13.14 6.27 -30.40
C GLN A 29 -12.04 5.93 -29.39
N LYS A 30 -10.79 5.82 -29.85
CA LYS A 30 -9.64 5.60 -28.97
C LYS A 30 -9.49 6.73 -27.94
N ALA A 31 -9.56 7.98 -28.37
CA ALA A 31 -9.48 9.13 -27.46
C ALA A 31 -10.61 9.12 -26.41
N ARG A 32 -11.84 8.75 -26.81
CA ARG A 32 -12.97 8.59 -25.87
C ARG A 32 -12.72 7.47 -24.87
N GLN A 33 -12.20 6.33 -25.31
CA GLN A 33 -11.84 5.21 -24.44
C GLN A 33 -10.74 5.61 -23.44
N ASP A 34 -9.71 6.32 -23.91
CA ASP A 34 -8.61 6.80 -23.06
C ASP A 34 -9.11 7.81 -22.01
N ILE A 35 -10.01 8.72 -22.39
CA ILE A 35 -10.63 9.68 -21.46
C ILE A 35 -11.45 8.95 -20.40
N GLU A 36 -12.27 7.98 -20.81
CA GLU A 36 -13.09 7.18 -19.89
C GLU A 36 -12.21 6.34 -18.94
N GLN A 37 -11.15 5.71 -19.45
CA GLN A 37 -10.20 4.96 -18.63
C GLN A 37 -9.50 5.87 -17.61
N LYS A 38 -9.06 7.06 -18.02
CA LYS A 38 -8.46 8.05 -17.11
C LYS A 38 -9.43 8.48 -16.01
N LYS A 39 -10.70 8.75 -16.35
CA LYS A 39 -11.75 9.08 -15.37
C LYS A 39 -11.97 7.96 -14.36
N ARG A 40 -12.03 6.70 -14.81
CA ARG A 40 -12.16 5.53 -13.94
C ARG A 40 -10.98 5.38 -12.97
N ILE A 41 -9.76 5.53 -13.48
CA ILE A 41 -8.54 5.47 -12.65
C ILE A 41 -8.53 6.58 -11.61
N GLU A 42 -8.89 7.81 -12.00
CA GLU A 42 -8.94 8.95 -11.09
C GLU A 42 -10.03 8.77 -10.02
N GLU A 43 -11.20 8.29 -10.39
CA GLU A 43 -12.26 7.98 -9.45
C GLU A 43 -11.83 6.89 -8.45
N GLN A 44 -11.16 5.84 -8.91
CA GLN A 44 -10.61 4.79 -8.05
C GLN A 44 -9.56 5.35 -7.08
N LYS A 45 -8.64 6.19 -7.56
CA LYS A 45 -7.65 6.87 -6.72
C LYS A 45 -8.33 7.74 -5.65
N ARG A 46 -9.33 8.52 -6.04
CA ARG A 46 -10.10 9.37 -5.11
C ARG A 46 -10.81 8.54 -4.04
N LYS A 47 -11.48 7.44 -4.43
CA LYS A 47 -12.14 6.52 -3.50
C LYS A 47 -11.14 5.90 -2.53
N LYS A 48 -10.00 5.44 -3.03
CA LYS A 48 -8.93 4.88 -2.21
C LYS A 48 -8.37 5.92 -1.24
N GLN A 49 -8.14 7.15 -1.69
CA GLN A 49 -7.65 8.23 -0.85
C GLN A 49 -8.64 8.58 0.28
N ALA A 50 -9.94 8.62 -0.02
CA ALA A 50 -10.99 8.84 0.98
C ALA A 50 -11.05 7.70 2.01
N GLU A 51 -10.93 6.44 1.57
CA GLU A 51 -10.85 5.28 2.45
C GLU A 51 -9.63 5.37 3.39
N LEU A 52 -8.44 5.65 2.84
CA LEU A 52 -7.22 5.79 3.63
C LEU A 52 -7.28 6.96 4.61
N ALA A 53 -7.92 8.07 4.23
CA ALA A 53 -8.14 9.22 5.12
C ALA A 53 -9.07 8.86 6.29
N ARG A 54 -10.13 8.09 6.04
CA ARG A 54 -11.01 7.58 7.10
C ARG A 54 -10.26 6.68 8.07
N LEU A 55 -9.50 5.70 7.57
CA LEU A 55 -8.70 4.79 8.40
C LEU A 55 -7.67 5.55 9.24
N ARG A 56 -7.02 6.58 8.66
CA ARG A 56 -6.12 7.47 9.40
C ARG A 56 -6.82 8.12 10.58
N MET A 57 -8.01 8.70 10.38
CA MET A 57 -8.77 9.33 11.45
C MET A 57 -9.16 8.34 12.56
N GLU A 58 -9.54 7.12 12.20
CA GLU A 58 -9.85 6.07 13.18
C GLU A 58 -8.62 5.67 14.02
N ILE A 59 -7.44 5.58 13.41
CA ILE A 59 -6.19 5.32 14.13
C ILE A 59 -5.82 6.50 15.02
N VAL A 60 -5.83 7.73 14.51
CA VAL A 60 -5.52 8.94 15.28
C VAL A 60 -6.41 9.04 16.52
N LYS A 61 -7.72 8.73 16.37
CA LYS A 61 -8.65 8.66 17.51
C LYS A 61 -8.21 7.64 18.57
N LYS A 62 -7.77 6.45 18.16
CA LYS A 62 -7.24 5.42 19.09
C LYS A 62 -5.92 5.88 19.74
N LEU A 63 -5.05 6.55 18.99
CA LEU A 63 -3.77 7.06 19.50
C LEU A 63 -3.95 8.18 20.55
N ALA A 64 -5.06 8.93 20.53
CA ALA A 64 -5.35 9.92 21.56
C ALA A 64 -5.38 9.33 22.98
N ALA A 65 -5.75 8.05 23.13
CA ALA A 65 -5.75 7.33 24.41
C ALA A 65 -4.36 6.89 24.88
N THR A 66 -3.29 7.23 24.15
CA THR A 66 -1.93 6.77 24.42
C THR A 66 -1.04 7.81 25.10
N SER A 67 -1.65 8.87 25.64
CA SER A 67 -0.96 9.92 26.42
C SER A 67 0.28 10.51 25.72
N GLY A 68 0.22 10.67 24.39
CA GLY A 68 1.33 11.22 23.61
C GLY A 68 2.51 10.26 23.39
N ARG A 69 2.37 8.98 23.72
CA ARG A 69 3.37 7.97 23.34
C ARG A 69 3.52 7.88 21.82
N TYR A 70 2.40 7.77 21.12
CA TYR A 70 2.37 7.63 19.67
C TYR A 70 1.86 8.90 19.02
N VAL A 71 2.73 9.64 18.35
CA VAL A 71 2.44 10.95 17.79
C VAL A 71 2.61 10.93 16.28
N GLU A 72 1.59 11.39 15.55
CA GLU A 72 1.74 11.59 14.11
C GLU A 72 2.58 12.85 13.84
N LYS A 73 3.73 12.68 13.16
CA LYS A 73 4.62 13.80 12.80
C LYS A 73 4.45 14.26 11.35
N LYS A 74 4.22 13.32 10.44
CA LYS A 74 3.86 13.55 9.03
C LYS A 74 2.71 12.62 8.65
N PRO A 75 1.94 12.91 7.59
CA PRO A 75 0.84 12.05 7.16
C PRO A 75 1.26 10.58 7.08
N TYR A 76 0.52 9.72 7.79
CA TYR A 76 0.71 8.28 7.84
C TYR A 76 2.02 7.81 8.52
N THR A 77 2.66 8.64 9.33
CA THR A 77 3.87 8.28 10.09
C THR A 77 3.70 8.56 11.57
N ILE A 78 4.00 7.58 12.42
CA ILE A 78 3.81 7.66 13.87
C ILE A 78 5.15 7.50 14.58
N THR A 79 5.56 8.49 15.34
CA THR A 79 6.74 8.40 16.21
C THR A 79 6.33 7.89 17.58
N ASP A 80 7.01 6.84 18.06
CA ASP A 80 6.91 6.36 19.44
C ASP A 80 7.90 7.14 20.31
N THR A 81 7.41 8.03 21.16
CA THR A 81 8.24 8.88 22.02
C THR A 81 9.00 8.10 23.08
N LYS A 82 8.60 6.87 23.39
CA LYS A 82 9.32 5.99 24.33
C LYS A 82 10.61 5.43 23.70
N THR A 83 10.56 5.03 22.43
CA THR A 83 11.68 4.35 21.76
C THR A 83 12.44 5.27 20.79
N GLY A 84 11.87 6.41 20.42
CA GLY A 84 12.39 7.31 19.39
C GLY A 84 12.07 6.85 17.96
N LEU A 85 11.64 5.60 17.77
CA LEU A 85 11.41 5.02 16.46
C LEU A 85 10.14 5.58 15.80
N THR A 86 10.19 5.71 14.48
CA THR A 86 9.03 6.10 13.67
C THR A 86 8.51 4.91 12.86
N TRP A 87 7.19 4.75 12.86
CA TRP A 87 6.48 3.63 12.27
C TRP A 87 5.55 4.10 11.17
N VAL A 88 5.33 3.26 10.16
CA VAL A 88 4.19 3.46 9.27
C VAL A 88 2.89 3.33 10.05
N MET A 89 1.97 4.26 9.82
CA MET A 89 0.66 4.23 10.44
C MET A 89 -0.12 3.00 9.96
N LEU A 90 -0.22 2.82 8.64
CA LEU A 90 -0.94 1.72 8.01
C LEU A 90 0.03 0.60 7.63
N ASP A 91 -0.33 -0.65 7.90
CA ASP A 91 0.51 -1.78 7.50
C ASP A 91 0.41 -2.07 6.00
N SER A 92 1.34 -2.91 5.52
CA SER A 92 1.46 -3.21 4.09
C SER A 92 0.18 -3.78 3.51
N GLN A 93 -0.58 -4.58 4.26
CA GLN A 93 -1.79 -5.19 3.73
C GLN A 93 -2.95 -4.21 3.66
N THR A 94 -3.09 -3.31 4.62
CA THR A 94 -4.08 -2.22 4.51
C THR A 94 -3.76 -1.34 3.29
N MET A 95 -2.48 -1.12 3.00
CA MET A 95 -2.04 -0.32 1.86
C MET A 95 -2.21 -1.01 0.51
N THR A 96 -1.86 -2.30 0.39
CA THR A 96 -1.85 -3.03 -0.89
C THR A 96 -3.09 -3.90 -1.13
N GLY A 97 -3.88 -4.16 -0.09
CA GLY A 97 -4.97 -5.14 -0.08
C GLY A 97 -4.50 -6.59 0.06
N ASN A 98 -3.20 -6.86 -0.01
CA ASN A 98 -2.66 -8.22 -0.08
C ASN A 98 -1.60 -8.46 0.99
N CYS A 99 -1.52 -9.69 1.48
CA CYS A 99 -0.33 -10.15 2.17
C CYS A 99 0.81 -10.41 1.16
N MET A 100 2.01 -10.64 1.68
CA MET A 100 3.21 -10.81 0.87
C MET A 100 4.15 -11.83 1.48
N ASP A 101 4.90 -12.52 0.61
CA ASP A 101 6.02 -13.35 1.02
C ASP A 101 7.19 -12.50 1.54
N TYR A 102 8.22 -13.15 2.08
CA TYR A 102 9.33 -12.44 2.70
C TYR A 102 10.17 -11.62 1.71
N LYS A 103 10.30 -12.10 0.47
CA LYS A 103 11.05 -11.39 -0.58
C LYS A 103 10.34 -10.11 -0.97
N SER A 104 9.04 -10.21 -1.22
CA SER A 104 8.14 -9.11 -1.55
C SER A 104 8.02 -8.12 -0.38
N ALA A 105 8.06 -8.60 0.87
CA ALA A 105 8.12 -7.76 2.06
C ALA A 105 9.37 -6.86 2.09
N LYS A 106 10.54 -7.41 1.81
CA LYS A 106 11.78 -6.62 1.74
C LYS A 106 11.73 -5.60 0.60
N GLU A 107 11.21 -5.99 -0.56
CA GLU A 107 11.08 -5.11 -1.70
C GLU A 107 10.06 -3.99 -1.47
N TYR A 108 8.91 -4.31 -0.86
CA TYR A 108 7.90 -3.34 -0.47
C TYR A 108 8.48 -2.25 0.43
N VAL A 109 9.22 -2.65 1.46
CA VAL A 109 9.83 -1.72 2.40
C VAL A 109 10.91 -0.85 1.74
N LYS A 110 11.76 -1.44 0.89
CA LYS A 110 12.81 -0.71 0.16
C LYS A 110 12.26 0.40 -0.73
N ASN A 111 11.08 0.18 -1.31
CA ASN A 111 10.43 1.12 -2.21
C ASN A 111 9.43 2.05 -1.48
N LEU A 112 9.28 1.91 -0.17
CA LEU A 112 8.32 2.67 0.61
C LEU A 112 8.73 4.14 0.70
N LYS A 113 7.79 5.05 0.42
CA LYS A 113 8.00 6.52 0.49
C LYS A 113 7.04 7.23 1.44
N THR A 114 6.44 6.50 2.39
CA THR A 114 5.46 7.02 3.34
C THR A 114 6.05 8.18 4.15
N GLY A 115 5.31 9.28 4.26
CA GLY A 115 5.79 10.50 4.93
C GLY A 115 6.97 11.21 4.23
N GLY A 116 7.30 10.83 2.99
CA GLY A 116 8.44 11.37 2.24
C GLY A 116 9.80 10.82 2.68
N TYR A 117 9.83 9.75 3.48
CA TYR A 117 11.07 9.08 3.91
C TYR A 117 11.37 7.86 3.02
N ASP A 118 12.64 7.49 2.91
CA ASP A 118 13.12 6.36 2.10
C ASP A 118 14.05 5.38 2.83
N ASP A 119 14.26 5.60 4.12
CA ASP A 119 15.06 4.79 5.04
C ASP A 119 14.21 3.81 5.87
N TRP A 120 13.06 3.41 5.32
CA TRP A 120 12.19 2.40 5.94
C TRP A 120 12.86 1.03 5.93
N ARG A 121 12.69 0.28 7.02
CA ARG A 121 13.18 -1.09 7.16
C ARG A 121 12.15 -2.03 7.78
N LEU A 122 12.39 -3.33 7.61
CA LEU A 122 11.71 -4.34 8.42
C LEU A 122 12.10 -4.13 9.89
N PRO A 123 11.15 -4.29 10.82
CA PRO A 123 11.43 -4.16 12.24
C PRO A 123 12.16 -5.38 12.77
N LEU A 124 12.83 -5.22 13.91
CA LEU A 124 13.27 -6.33 14.74
C LEU A 124 12.06 -6.91 15.50
N PRO A 125 12.08 -8.20 15.87
CA PRO A 125 11.03 -8.78 16.72
C PRO A 125 10.84 -8.03 18.03
N SER A 126 11.92 -7.59 18.67
CA SER A 126 11.86 -6.83 19.93
C SER A 126 11.11 -5.51 19.77
N GLU A 127 11.34 -4.78 18.68
CA GLU A 127 10.68 -3.50 18.41
C GLU A 127 9.16 -3.67 18.25
N LEU A 128 8.73 -4.70 17.50
CA LEU A 128 7.31 -5.01 17.36
C LEU A 128 6.68 -5.42 18.69
N LEU A 129 7.36 -6.24 19.49
CA LEU A 129 6.87 -6.65 20.80
C LEU A 129 6.70 -5.44 21.72
N VAL A 130 7.62 -4.46 21.69
CA VAL A 130 7.53 -3.23 22.50
C VAL A 130 6.33 -2.38 22.12
N ILE A 131 6.02 -2.20 20.84
CA ILE A 131 4.85 -1.37 20.47
C ILE A 131 3.53 -2.09 20.74
N TYR A 132 3.50 -3.42 20.71
CA TYR A 132 2.25 -4.17 20.82
C TYR A 132 1.93 -4.70 22.22
N ASN A 133 2.93 -5.01 23.04
CA ASN A 133 2.72 -5.53 24.39
C ASN A 133 2.85 -4.45 25.48
N ASP A 134 3.72 -3.45 25.31
CA ASP A 134 3.86 -2.39 26.32
C ASP A 134 2.67 -1.44 26.30
N ARG A 135 2.24 -0.98 27.48
CA ARG A 135 1.16 0.00 27.61
C ARG A 135 1.71 1.44 27.66
N PRO A 136 1.00 2.41 27.04
CA PRO A 136 -0.09 2.21 26.09
C PRO A 136 0.44 1.57 24.80
N SER A 137 -0.34 0.66 24.21
CA SER A 137 0.06 -0.15 23.05
C SER A 137 -0.41 0.48 21.74
N PHE A 138 0.34 0.24 20.66
CA PHE A 138 -0.03 0.66 19.32
C PHE A 138 -1.29 -0.11 18.85
N PRO A 139 -2.28 0.56 18.21
CA PRO A 139 -3.50 -0.09 17.77
C PRO A 139 -3.24 -1.07 16.61
N ALA A 140 -3.53 -2.35 16.83
CA ALA A 140 -3.46 -3.38 15.80
C ALA A 140 -4.55 -3.19 14.72
N GLN A 141 -4.24 -3.58 13.47
CA GLN A 141 -5.09 -3.36 12.28
C GLN A 141 -5.73 -4.65 11.76
N GLY A 142 -6.09 -5.57 12.66
CA GLY A 142 -6.80 -6.81 12.32
C GLY A 142 -5.94 -7.91 11.69
N LYS A 143 -4.63 -7.68 11.52
CA LYS A 143 -3.67 -8.74 11.15
C LYS A 143 -3.18 -9.48 12.39
N THR A 144 -3.06 -10.80 12.23
CA THR A 144 -2.62 -11.69 13.30
C THR A 144 -1.11 -11.79 13.40
N TRP A 145 -0.32 -11.37 12.40
CA TRP A 145 1.15 -11.39 12.50
C TRP A 145 1.87 -10.49 11.48
N TYR A 146 3.13 -10.18 11.78
CA TYR A 146 4.01 -9.31 10.98
C TYR A 146 5.39 -9.92 10.75
N TRP A 147 5.95 -9.65 9.57
CA TRP A 147 7.33 -9.97 9.22
C TRP A 147 8.34 -9.14 10.03
N THR A 148 9.51 -9.71 10.29
CA THR A 148 10.66 -9.01 10.90
C THR A 148 11.92 -9.20 10.08
N SER A 149 12.99 -8.49 10.41
CA SER A 149 14.28 -8.59 9.73
C SER A 149 15.09 -9.85 10.09
N GLU A 150 14.67 -10.64 11.09
CA GLU A 150 15.44 -11.79 11.58
C GLU A 150 15.19 -13.06 10.76
N VAL A 151 16.12 -13.37 9.85
CA VAL A 151 16.18 -14.65 9.11
C VAL A 151 17.22 -15.55 9.76
N PHE A 152 16.93 -16.84 9.89
CA PHE A 152 17.87 -17.82 10.41
C PHE A 152 17.81 -19.14 9.62
N ALA A 153 18.87 -19.91 9.67
CA ALA A 153 18.90 -21.26 9.12
C ALA A 153 18.32 -22.24 10.15
N ALA A 154 17.29 -22.99 9.76
CA ALA A 154 16.70 -24.06 10.54
C ALA A 154 16.92 -25.38 9.80
N ALA A 155 18.00 -26.09 10.17
CA ALA A 155 18.48 -27.26 9.46
C ALA A 155 18.74 -26.97 7.96
N TRP A 156 18.01 -27.63 7.05
CA TRP A 156 18.14 -27.49 5.59
C TRP A 156 17.28 -26.36 4.99
N GLU A 157 16.50 -25.62 5.80
CA GLU A 157 15.62 -24.56 5.32
C GLU A 157 15.95 -23.20 5.96
N LYS A 158 15.70 -22.12 5.21
CA LYS A 158 15.69 -20.77 5.79
C LYS A 158 14.33 -20.49 6.43
N ARG A 159 14.35 -19.91 7.62
CA ARG A 159 13.17 -19.47 8.36
C ARG A 159 13.31 -18.01 8.78
N VAL A 160 12.20 -17.43 9.18
CA VAL A 160 12.11 -16.04 9.62
C VAL A 160 11.40 -15.99 10.96
N ASN A 161 11.95 -15.22 11.90
CA ASN A 161 11.23 -14.82 13.09
C ASN A 161 10.18 -13.78 12.70
N ALA A 162 8.93 -14.12 12.88
CA ALA A 162 7.77 -13.24 12.78
C ALA A 162 7.28 -12.86 14.19
N VAL A 163 6.38 -11.89 14.28
CA VAL A 163 5.68 -11.55 15.53
C VAL A 163 4.18 -11.72 15.31
N LYS A 164 3.55 -12.59 16.10
CA LYS A 164 2.15 -13.02 15.95
C LYS A 164 1.36 -12.75 17.23
N GLN A 165 0.12 -12.28 17.06
CA GLN A 165 -0.86 -12.15 18.12
C GLN A 165 -1.46 -13.52 18.46
N THR A 166 -1.43 -13.85 19.74
CA THR A 166 -2.07 -15.05 20.30
C THR A 166 -3.56 -14.82 20.54
N GLY A 167 -4.32 -15.90 20.75
CA GLY A 167 -5.75 -15.79 21.09
C GLY A 167 -6.04 -15.01 22.37
N ALA A 168 -5.06 -14.92 23.29
CA ALA A 168 -5.13 -14.11 24.50
C ALA A 168 -4.82 -12.61 24.25
N GLY A 169 -4.61 -12.18 23.00
CA GLY A 169 -4.31 -10.80 22.64
C GLY A 169 -2.84 -10.38 22.82
N ILE A 170 -2.00 -11.25 23.37
CA ILE A 170 -0.55 -11.02 23.59
C ILE A 170 0.23 -11.32 22.31
N TRP A 171 1.24 -10.52 22.00
CA TRP A 171 2.12 -10.74 20.85
C TRP A 171 3.36 -11.52 21.26
N LYS A 172 3.75 -12.51 20.44
CA LYS A 172 4.93 -13.35 20.68
C LYS A 172 5.72 -13.57 19.40
N LYS A 173 7.01 -13.88 19.55
CA LYS A 173 7.82 -14.39 18.45
C LYS A 173 7.21 -15.71 17.94
N TRP A 174 7.26 -15.90 16.64
CA TRP A 174 6.78 -17.08 15.95
C TRP A 174 7.66 -17.34 14.73
N GLU A 175 7.91 -18.59 14.39
CA GLU A 175 8.77 -18.93 13.25
C GLU A 175 7.93 -19.31 12.04
N THR A 176 8.36 -18.88 10.86
CA THR A 176 7.66 -19.22 9.62
C THR A 176 8.62 -19.30 8.43
N GLY A 177 8.17 -19.95 7.35
CA GLY A 177 8.94 -20.11 6.13
C GLY A 177 8.87 -18.86 5.25
N LEU A 178 9.85 -18.67 4.35
CA LEU A 178 9.96 -17.43 3.55
C LEU A 178 8.75 -17.18 2.61
N ASN A 179 8.02 -18.23 2.23
CA ASN A 179 6.91 -18.16 1.28
C ASN A 179 5.55 -17.92 1.96
N SER A 180 5.52 -17.72 3.28
CA SER A 180 4.28 -17.51 4.01
C SER A 180 3.65 -16.15 3.71
N CYS A 181 2.33 -16.03 3.89
CA CYS A 181 1.56 -14.83 3.61
C CYS A 181 1.52 -13.93 4.85
N GLY A 182 2.38 -12.91 4.91
CA GLY A 182 2.53 -11.99 6.04
C GLY A 182 2.31 -10.53 5.68
N ALA A 183 2.22 -9.68 6.71
CA ALA A 183 2.15 -8.23 6.57
C ALA A 183 3.41 -7.56 7.14
N VAL A 184 3.64 -6.29 6.79
CA VAL A 184 4.77 -5.51 7.25
C VAL A 184 4.30 -4.23 7.91
N ARG A 185 4.80 -3.95 9.11
CA ARG A 185 4.79 -2.61 9.71
C ARG A 185 6.22 -2.08 9.71
N ALA A 186 6.54 -1.30 8.67
CA ALA A 186 7.87 -0.75 8.51
C ALA A 186 8.18 0.25 9.63
N VAL A 187 9.47 0.31 9.98
CA VAL A 187 10.03 1.18 11.01
C VAL A 187 11.23 1.91 10.45
N ARG A 188 11.53 3.09 11.02
CA ARG A 188 12.74 3.87 10.77
C ARG A 188 13.24 4.51 12.06
N PRO A 189 14.53 4.87 12.14
CA PRO A 189 15.09 5.68 13.23
C PRO A 189 14.42 7.05 13.36
#